data_AF-A0A2E4YBB1-F1
#
_entry.id   AF-A0A2E4YBB1-F1
#
_cell.length_a   1.000
_cell.length_b   1.000
_cell.length_c   1.000
_cell.angle_alpha   90.00
_cell.angle_beta   90.00
_cell.angle_gamma   90.00
#
_symmetry.space_group_name_H-M   'P 1'
#
loop_
_entity.id
_entity.type
_entity.pdbx_description
1 polymer ?
#
loop_
_entity_poly.entity_id
_entity_poly.type
_entity_poly.pdbx_seq_one_letter_code
_entity_poly.pdbx_strand_id
1 'polypeptide(L)'
;MLVEWNGLKVGPDEYEEKHPQLNPRRIGPDPQALLQPRPDTATEVAGQVLLVMNPFQSGSAGSSVITVFEPSHGRSTANVVIFRKTQAFDGFSTTVLNKAAGYTITVVDANSYTITVIGETATIGGTRGGGGVATAAAGVATTSSTFDSISVTFDSASKTFDEA
;
A
#
# COMPACT_ATOMS: atom_id res chain seq x y z
N MET A 1 -44.51 38.62 37.77
CA MET A 1 -43.62 39.77 38.02
C MET A 1 -42.27 39.45 37.41
N LEU A 2 -41.82 40.23 36.44
CA LEU A 2 -40.55 40.08 35.73
C LEU A 2 -39.53 41.07 36.30
N VAL A 3 -38.23 40.79 36.18
CA VAL A 3 -37.18 41.72 36.63
C VAL A 3 -36.65 42.47 35.41
N GLU A 4 -36.74 43.79 35.44
CA GLU A 4 -36.23 44.67 34.39
C GLU A 4 -34.71 44.82 34.44
N TRP A 5 -34.18 45.47 33.40
CA TRP A 5 -32.76 45.76 33.26
C TRP A 5 -32.17 46.67 34.35
N ASN A 6 -33.00 47.48 35.00
CA ASN A 6 -32.66 48.37 36.10
C ASN A 6 -32.75 47.68 37.49
N GLY A 7 -33.16 46.40 37.53
CA GLY A 7 -33.30 45.60 38.75
C GLY A 7 -34.65 45.72 39.47
N LEU A 8 -35.59 46.52 38.94
CA LEU A 8 -36.95 46.62 39.44
C LEU A 8 -37.78 45.40 39.01
N LYS A 9 -38.76 45.05 39.84
CA LYS A 9 -39.73 43.98 39.54
C LYS A 9 -41.01 44.62 39.03
N VAL A 10 -41.46 44.26 37.82
CA VAL A 10 -42.61 44.86 37.12
C VAL A 10 -43.63 43.82 36.66
N GLY A 11 -44.81 44.30 36.27
CA GLY A 11 -45.84 43.50 35.61
C GLY A 11 -45.37 42.99 34.23
N PRO A 12 -45.92 41.87 33.71
CA PRO A 12 -45.58 41.40 32.35
C PRO A 12 -45.90 42.40 31.23
N ASP A 13 -46.88 43.28 31.47
CA ASP A 13 -47.35 44.35 30.59
C ASP A 13 -46.44 45.59 30.61
N GLU A 14 -45.63 45.75 31.65
CA GLU A 14 -44.69 46.87 31.83
C GLU A 14 -43.25 46.50 31.47
N TYR A 15 -42.98 45.23 31.16
CA TYR A 15 -41.63 44.73 30.90
C TYR A 15 -41.08 45.18 29.53
N GLU A 16 -39.98 45.92 29.54
CA GLU A 16 -39.22 46.26 28.33
C GLU A 16 -37.94 45.40 28.17
N GLU A 17 -37.75 44.84 26.98
CA GLU A 17 -36.54 44.09 26.63
C GLU A 17 -35.32 45.02 26.43
N LYS A 18 -34.14 44.59 26.92
CA LYS A 18 -32.87 45.30 26.67
C LYS A 18 -32.57 45.39 25.18
N HIS A 19 -31.82 46.43 24.78
CA HIS A 19 -31.35 46.57 23.41
C HIS A 19 -30.73 45.28 22.86
N PRO A 20 -31.06 44.88 21.62
CA PRO A 20 -30.67 43.60 21.03
C PRO A 20 -29.15 43.39 20.92
N GLN A 21 -28.36 44.46 21.05
CA GLN A 21 -26.89 44.40 21.11
C GLN A 21 -26.36 43.70 22.37
N LEU A 22 -27.13 43.64 23.47
CA LEU A 22 -26.74 42.98 24.72
C LEU A 22 -26.94 41.46 24.69
N ASN A 23 -27.68 40.95 23.71
CA ASN A 23 -27.85 39.52 23.46
C ASN A 23 -27.39 39.18 22.02
N PRO A 24 -26.08 39.25 21.71
CA PRO A 24 -25.58 38.90 20.39
C PRO A 24 -26.01 37.47 20.02
N ARG A 25 -26.47 37.29 18.79
CA ARG A 25 -26.87 35.98 18.29
C ARG A 25 -25.67 35.04 18.34
N ARG A 26 -25.82 33.88 18.97
CA ARG A 26 -24.76 32.85 18.96
C ARG A 26 -24.43 32.49 17.52
N ILE A 27 -23.15 32.61 17.16
CA ILE A 27 -22.64 32.13 15.87
C ILE A 27 -22.77 30.61 15.89
N GLY A 28 -23.49 30.05 14.92
CA GLY A 28 -23.63 28.60 14.77
C GLY A 28 -22.35 27.95 14.27
N PRO A 29 -22.27 26.61 14.27
CA PRO A 29 -21.17 25.90 13.60
C PRO A 29 -21.02 26.39 12.15
N ASP A 30 -19.78 26.46 11.68
CA ASP A 30 -19.43 26.93 10.33
C ASP A 30 -20.28 26.21 9.27
N PRO A 31 -21.03 26.95 8.41
CA PRO A 31 -21.85 26.33 7.37
C PRO A 31 -21.03 25.49 6.36
N GLN A 32 -19.70 25.57 6.37
CA GLN A 32 -18.84 24.82 5.45
C GLN A 32 -18.31 23.48 5.99
N ALA A 33 -18.44 23.17 7.28
CA ALA A 33 -17.98 21.89 7.82
C ALA A 33 -19.10 20.83 7.80
N LEU A 34 -18.90 19.73 7.07
CA LEU A 34 -19.80 18.57 7.14
C LEU A 34 -19.75 17.97 8.56
N LEU A 35 -20.91 17.62 9.12
CA LEU A 35 -21.04 17.05 10.48
C LEU A 35 -20.27 15.72 10.64
N GLN A 36 -20.16 14.96 9.55
CA GLN A 36 -19.40 13.71 9.48
C GLN A 36 -18.73 13.64 8.12
N PRO A 37 -17.57 14.31 7.94
CA PRO A 37 -16.77 14.02 6.75
C PRO A 37 -16.43 12.53 6.82
N ARG A 38 -16.56 11.82 5.71
CA ARG A 38 -16.03 10.47 5.53
C ARG A 38 -14.67 10.65 4.86
N PRO A 39 -13.57 10.83 5.61
CA PRO A 39 -12.28 10.93 4.98
C PRO A 39 -11.98 9.51 4.52
N ASP A 40 -12.04 9.27 3.21
CA ASP A 40 -11.57 8.01 2.65
C ASP A 40 -10.11 7.86 3.09
N THR A 41 -9.87 6.91 3.98
CA THR A 41 -8.50 6.58 4.41
C THR A 41 -7.91 5.79 3.26
N ALA A 42 -7.22 6.46 2.35
CA ALA A 42 -6.47 5.79 1.31
C ALA A 42 -5.45 4.87 2.00
N THR A 43 -5.51 3.57 1.73
CA THR A 43 -4.45 2.65 2.12
C THR A 43 -3.23 3.02 1.29
N GLU A 44 -2.19 3.57 1.92
CA GLU A 44 -0.98 3.93 1.20
C GLU A 44 -0.35 2.66 0.60
N VAL A 45 -0.09 2.70 -0.71
CA VAL A 45 0.72 1.68 -1.35
C VAL A 45 2.15 1.91 -0.92
N ALA A 46 2.80 0.87 -0.39
CA ALA A 46 4.21 0.93 -0.02
C ALA A 46 5.03 1.46 -1.21
N GLY A 47 5.71 2.59 -0.99
CA GLY A 47 6.55 3.24 -2.00
C GLY A 47 7.72 2.36 -2.46
N GLN A 48 8.31 2.73 -3.60
CA GLN A 48 9.52 2.06 -4.09
C GLN A 48 10.73 2.53 -3.27
N VAL A 49 11.57 1.60 -2.82
CA VAL A 49 12.81 1.85 -2.09
C VAL A 49 13.98 1.81 -3.07
N LEU A 50 14.87 2.80 -2.99
CA LEU A 50 16.13 2.80 -3.74
C LEU A 50 17.11 1.82 -3.09
N LEU A 51 17.62 0.88 -3.89
CA LEU A 51 18.59 -0.10 -3.42
C LEU A 51 20.02 0.47 -3.38
N VAL A 52 20.89 -0.20 -2.64
CA VAL A 52 22.32 0.13 -2.58
C VAL A 52 22.99 -0.10 -3.94
N MET A 53 24.17 0.49 -4.13
CA MET A 53 24.98 0.24 -5.33
C MET A 53 25.31 -1.24 -5.47
N ASN A 54 25.06 -1.79 -6.66
CA ASN A 54 25.20 -3.21 -6.99
C ASN A 54 24.53 -4.11 -5.93
N PRO A 55 23.20 -4.06 -5.84
CA PRO A 55 22.46 -4.68 -4.75
C PRO A 55 22.29 -6.19 -4.91
N PHE A 56 22.64 -6.76 -6.06
CA PHE A 56 22.50 -8.20 -6.32
C PHE A 56 23.84 -8.89 -6.23
N GLN A 57 23.86 -10.06 -5.60
CA GLN A 57 24.98 -10.99 -5.63
C GLN A 57 24.49 -12.35 -6.13
N SER A 58 25.17 -12.88 -7.14
CA SER A 58 24.88 -14.23 -7.64
C SER A 58 25.36 -15.30 -6.66
N GLY A 59 24.66 -16.44 -6.64
CA GLY A 59 25.16 -17.67 -6.01
C GLY A 59 26.37 -18.24 -6.76
N SER A 60 26.70 -19.52 -6.53
CA SER A 60 27.76 -20.21 -7.28
C SER A 60 27.45 -20.28 -8.79
N ALA A 61 28.48 -20.50 -9.62
CA ALA A 61 28.29 -20.75 -11.06
C ALA A 61 27.21 -21.82 -11.28
N GLY A 62 26.28 -21.57 -12.20
CA GLY A 62 25.14 -22.44 -12.48
C GLY A 62 23.97 -22.31 -11.50
N SER A 63 24.05 -21.47 -10.47
CA SER A 63 22.94 -21.22 -9.54
C SER A 63 21.96 -20.18 -10.08
N SER A 64 20.66 -20.40 -9.88
CA SER A 64 19.60 -19.41 -10.14
C SER A 64 19.22 -18.58 -8.91
N VAL A 65 19.96 -18.72 -7.81
CA VAL A 65 19.72 -17.98 -6.57
C VAL A 65 20.52 -16.68 -6.57
N ILE A 66 19.84 -15.59 -6.23
CA ILE A 66 20.43 -14.26 -6.09
C ILE A 66 20.16 -13.76 -4.66
N THR A 67 21.21 -13.25 -4.01
CA THR A 67 21.10 -12.53 -2.75
C THR A 67 20.92 -11.04 -3.05
N VAL A 68 19.91 -10.42 -2.45
CA VAL A 68 19.57 -9.01 -2.60
C VAL A 68 19.93 -8.28 -1.31
N PHE A 69 20.67 -7.18 -1.43
CA PHE A 69 21.03 -6.30 -0.32
C PHE A 69 20.09 -5.10 -0.26
N GLU A 70 19.29 -5.05 0.78
CA GLU A 70 18.36 -3.97 1.07
C GLU A 70 18.34 -3.69 2.57
N PRO A 71 19.11 -2.70 3.04
CA PRO A 71 19.19 -2.39 4.45
C PRO A 71 17.83 -2.08 5.08
N SER A 72 17.54 -2.67 6.24
CA SER A 72 16.32 -2.44 7.03
C SER A 72 15.02 -2.64 6.23
N HIS A 73 14.93 -3.67 5.40
CA HIS A 73 13.81 -3.86 4.48
C HIS A 73 12.46 -4.15 5.16
N GLY A 74 12.44 -4.60 6.43
CA GLY A 74 11.21 -4.83 7.20
C GLY A 74 10.26 -5.88 6.60
N ARG A 75 10.79 -6.77 5.76
CA ARG A 75 10.01 -7.81 5.05
C ARG A 75 10.11 -9.16 5.73
N SER A 76 9.14 -10.02 5.49
CA SER A 76 9.11 -11.41 5.94
C SER A 76 9.30 -12.38 4.77
N THR A 77 9.74 -13.59 5.06
CA THR A 77 9.80 -14.69 4.08
C THR A 77 8.42 -14.90 3.45
N ALA A 78 8.42 -15.28 2.17
CA ALA A 78 7.24 -15.40 1.31
C ALA A 78 6.59 -14.07 0.86
N ASN A 79 7.08 -12.91 1.29
CA ASN A 79 6.69 -11.64 0.66
C ASN A 79 7.16 -11.59 -0.80
N VAL A 80 6.44 -10.83 -1.63
CA VAL A 80 6.80 -10.62 -3.04
C VAL A 80 7.45 -9.26 -3.20
N VAL A 81 8.57 -9.23 -3.91
CA VAL A 81 9.31 -8.00 -4.24
C VAL A 81 9.40 -7.84 -5.75
N ILE A 82 9.13 -6.64 -6.24
CA ILE A 82 9.25 -6.26 -7.64
C ILE A 82 10.46 -5.33 -7.78
N PHE A 83 11.40 -5.70 -8.64
CA PHE A 83 12.54 -4.84 -8.97
C PHE A 83 12.27 -4.02 -10.21
N ARG A 84 12.81 -2.79 -10.25
CA ARG A 84 12.81 -1.93 -11.43
C ARG A 84 14.17 -1.29 -11.62
N LYS A 85 14.45 -0.86 -12.86
CA LYS A 85 15.69 -0.15 -13.24
C LYS A 85 16.96 -0.94 -12.89
N THR A 86 16.86 -2.27 -12.87
CA THR A 86 18.01 -3.16 -12.68
C THR A 86 18.89 -3.21 -13.92
N GLN A 87 20.18 -3.50 -13.73
CA GLN A 87 21.14 -3.75 -14.80
C GLN A 87 21.51 -5.25 -14.84
N ALA A 88 21.69 -5.79 -16.04
CA ALA A 88 22.11 -7.17 -16.24
C ALA A 88 23.48 -7.42 -15.58
N PHE A 89 23.65 -8.62 -15.00
CA PHE A 89 24.89 -9.03 -14.36
C PHE A 89 25.03 -10.55 -14.36
N ASP A 90 26.24 -11.07 -14.50
CA ASP A 90 26.59 -12.48 -14.29
C ASP A 90 25.67 -13.54 -14.93
N GLY A 91 25.16 -13.29 -16.13
CA GLY A 91 24.24 -14.21 -16.82
C GLY A 91 22.76 -13.98 -16.55
N PHE A 92 22.41 -13.03 -15.67
CA PHE A 92 21.04 -12.58 -15.43
C PHE A 92 20.70 -11.34 -16.26
N SER A 93 19.62 -11.40 -17.03
CA SER A 93 19.15 -10.31 -17.88
C SER A 93 18.27 -9.30 -17.13
N THR A 94 18.19 -8.07 -17.64
CA THR A 94 17.31 -7.03 -17.06
C THR A 94 15.83 -7.39 -17.14
N THR A 95 15.42 -8.12 -18.17
CA THR A 95 14.04 -8.57 -18.38
C THR A 95 13.61 -9.50 -17.25
N VAL A 96 14.48 -10.46 -16.91
CA VAL A 96 14.22 -11.40 -15.84
C VAL A 96 14.28 -10.68 -14.50
N LEU A 97 15.32 -9.89 -14.22
CA LEU A 97 15.40 -9.14 -12.96
C LEU A 97 14.21 -8.18 -12.74
N ASN A 98 13.70 -7.54 -13.79
CA ASN A 98 12.52 -6.65 -13.72
C ASN A 98 11.18 -7.37 -13.98
N LYS A 99 11.07 -8.67 -13.66
CA LYS A 99 9.83 -9.45 -13.84
C LYS A 99 8.64 -8.76 -13.18
N ALA A 100 7.58 -8.48 -13.96
CA ALA A 100 6.41 -7.75 -13.50
C ALA A 100 5.66 -8.43 -12.33
N ALA A 101 5.63 -9.77 -12.32
CA ALA A 101 5.03 -10.55 -11.23
C ALA A 101 5.85 -10.51 -9.92
N GLY A 102 7.10 -10.04 -9.97
CA GLY A 102 8.02 -10.02 -8.84
C GLY A 102 8.58 -11.39 -8.47
N TYR A 103 9.24 -11.41 -7.32
CA TYR A 103 9.92 -12.55 -6.74
C TYR A 103 9.47 -12.78 -5.31
N THR A 104 9.09 -14.01 -4.99
CA THR A 104 8.90 -14.45 -3.62
C THR A 104 10.26 -14.55 -2.94
N ILE A 105 10.40 -13.91 -1.78
CA ILE A 105 11.68 -13.81 -1.08
C ILE A 105 11.82 -14.82 0.05
N THR A 106 13.06 -15.21 0.35
CA THR A 106 13.42 -15.84 1.62
C THR A 106 14.35 -14.91 2.39
N VAL A 107 13.91 -14.45 3.56
CA VAL A 107 14.69 -13.50 4.36
C VAL A 107 15.91 -14.21 4.96
N VAL A 108 17.08 -13.59 4.81
CA VAL A 108 18.34 -14.07 5.39
C VAL A 108 18.60 -13.36 6.71
N ASP A 109 18.54 -12.03 6.69
CA ASP A 109 18.68 -11.16 7.85
C ASP A 109 17.88 -9.86 7.65
N ALA A 110 18.02 -8.88 8.55
CA ALA A 110 17.28 -7.61 8.46
C ALA A 110 17.65 -6.73 7.24
N ASN A 111 18.75 -7.05 6.55
CA ASN A 111 19.34 -6.26 5.48
C ASN A 111 19.44 -7.02 4.15
N SER A 112 19.03 -8.29 4.12
CA SER A 112 19.19 -9.11 2.94
C SER A 112 18.19 -10.27 2.88
N TYR A 113 17.87 -10.63 1.64
CA TYR A 113 16.99 -11.76 1.32
C TYR A 113 17.39 -12.39 0.00
N THR A 114 17.01 -13.64 -0.21
CA THR A 114 17.27 -14.36 -1.46
C THR A 114 16.03 -14.42 -2.33
N ILE A 115 16.26 -14.43 -3.64
CA ILE A 115 15.26 -14.69 -4.68
C ILE A 115 15.76 -15.83 -5.57
N THR A 116 14.83 -16.59 -6.13
CA THR A 116 15.14 -17.62 -7.13
C THR A 116 14.60 -17.18 -8.49
N VAL A 117 15.49 -17.13 -9.46
CA VAL A 117 15.19 -16.85 -10.86
C VAL A 117 14.84 -18.15 -11.59
N ILE A 118 14.01 -18.07 -12.63
CA ILE A 118 13.68 -19.21 -13.49
C ILE A 118 14.26 -18.95 -14.87
N GLY A 119 15.02 -19.91 -15.40
CA GLY A 119 15.51 -19.89 -16.78
C GLY A 119 16.87 -19.22 -16.99
N GLU A 120 17.46 -18.62 -15.96
CA GLU A 120 18.80 -18.02 -16.01
C GLU A 120 19.62 -18.47 -14.78
N THR A 121 20.94 -18.53 -14.96
CA THR A 121 21.89 -18.99 -13.95
C THR A 121 23.13 -18.13 -13.97
N ALA A 122 23.83 -18.08 -12.83
CA ALA A 122 25.09 -17.37 -12.72
C ALA A 122 26.17 -17.95 -13.67
N THR A 123 26.83 -17.11 -14.46
CA THR A 123 27.89 -17.54 -15.39
C THR A 123 29.20 -17.83 -14.64
N ILE A 124 29.65 -16.87 -13.83
CA ILE A 124 30.87 -16.97 -13.00
C ILE A 124 30.49 -17.35 -11.57
N GLY A 125 29.45 -16.71 -11.03
CA GLY A 125 29.00 -16.89 -9.65
C GLY A 125 29.80 -16.09 -8.63
N GLY A 126 29.16 -15.76 -7.50
CA GLY A 126 29.75 -14.98 -6.42
C GLY A 126 30.06 -13.53 -6.79
N THR A 127 29.48 -13.02 -7.88
CA THR A 127 29.75 -11.67 -8.36
C THR A 127 28.65 -10.71 -7.92
N ARG A 128 28.99 -9.43 -7.71
CA ARG A 128 28.04 -8.37 -7.38
C ARG A 128 27.71 -7.52 -8.60
N GLY A 129 26.43 -7.16 -8.74
CA GLY A 129 25.94 -6.36 -9.86
C GLY A 129 24.54 -5.77 -9.61
N GLY A 130 23.87 -5.34 -10.67
CA GLY A 130 22.54 -4.73 -10.59
C GLY A 130 22.48 -3.22 -10.81
N GLY A 131 23.62 -2.55 -10.92
CA GLY A 131 23.70 -1.11 -11.18
C GLY A 131 23.47 -0.25 -9.93
N GLY A 132 23.35 1.06 -10.14
CA GLY A 132 23.27 2.05 -9.06
C GLY A 132 21.91 2.72 -8.84
N VAL A 133 20.91 2.38 -9.65
CA VAL A 133 19.58 3.03 -9.63
C VAL A 133 18.44 2.02 -9.55
N ALA A 134 18.74 0.78 -9.17
CA ALA A 134 17.75 -0.27 -8.99
C ALA A 134 16.82 0.07 -7.82
N THR A 135 15.53 -0.19 -7.98
CA THR A 135 14.54 -0.01 -6.92
C THR A 135 13.83 -1.31 -6.60
N ALA A 136 13.42 -1.47 -5.35
CA ALA A 136 12.57 -2.56 -4.88
C ALA A 136 11.21 -2.01 -4.44
N ALA A 137 10.14 -2.70 -4.79
CA ALA A 137 8.78 -2.35 -4.38
C ALA A 137 8.09 -3.58 -3.80
N ALA A 138 7.16 -3.37 -2.87
CA ALA A 138 6.26 -4.44 -2.45
C ALA A 138 5.44 -4.91 -3.66
N GLY A 139 5.44 -6.20 -3.91
CA GLY A 139 4.57 -6.85 -4.87
C GLY A 139 3.40 -7.52 -4.17
N VAL A 140 2.32 -7.71 -4.90
CA VAL A 140 1.24 -8.62 -4.50
C VAL A 140 1.52 -9.96 -5.17
N ALA A 141 1.43 -11.04 -4.42
CA ALA A 141 1.47 -12.38 -4.99
C ALA A 141 0.31 -12.50 -5.97
N THR A 142 0.63 -12.54 -7.26
CA THR A 142 -0.35 -12.84 -8.29
C THR A 142 -0.60 -14.33 -8.24
N THR A 143 -1.62 -14.76 -7.49
CA THR A 143 -2.26 -16.02 -7.81
C THR A 143 -2.82 -15.82 -9.21
N SER A 144 -2.19 -16.45 -10.21
CA SER A 144 -2.76 -16.48 -11.55
C SER A 144 -4.10 -17.19 -11.46
N SER A 145 -5.18 -16.46 -11.21
CA SER A 145 -6.51 -16.91 -11.60
C SER A 145 -6.59 -16.71 -13.10
N THR A 146 -5.83 -17.52 -13.83
CA THR A 146 -6.11 -17.73 -15.23
C THR A 146 -7.50 -18.36 -15.22
N PHE A 147 -8.51 -17.62 -15.68
CA PHE A 147 -9.62 -18.28 -16.34
C PHE A 147 -9.00 -18.93 -17.58
N ASP A 148 -8.46 -20.13 -17.40
CA ASP A 148 -8.06 -20.97 -18.51
C ASP A 148 -9.36 -21.34 -19.21
N SER A 149 -9.69 -20.59 -20.24
CA SER A 149 -10.85 -20.83 -21.07
C SER A 149 -10.63 -22.11 -21.85
N ILE A 150 -10.76 -23.28 -21.22
CA ILE A 150 -10.89 -24.58 -21.90
C ILE A 150 -11.79 -25.58 -21.16
N SER A 151 -12.15 -25.40 -19.88
CA SER A 151 -13.27 -26.17 -19.31
C SER A 151 -13.84 -25.59 -18.02
N VAL A 152 -14.87 -24.75 -18.15
CA VAL A 152 -15.86 -24.61 -17.06
C VAL A 152 -16.66 -25.90 -17.06
N THR A 153 -16.30 -26.83 -16.18
CA THR A 153 -17.12 -28.04 -15.99
C THR A 153 -18.24 -27.65 -15.04
N PHE A 154 -19.42 -27.36 -15.58
CA PHE A 154 -20.62 -27.22 -14.78
C PHE A 154 -20.96 -28.62 -14.25
N ASP A 155 -20.74 -28.84 -12.96
CA ASP A 155 -21.18 -30.06 -12.29
C ASP A 155 -22.70 -30.15 -12.41
N SER A 156 -23.15 -31.10 -13.22
CA SER A 156 -24.57 -31.36 -13.46
C SER A 156 -25.30 -31.95 -12.24
N ALA A 157 -24.61 -32.18 -11.11
CA ALA A 157 -25.19 -32.78 -9.91
C ALA A 157 -26.04 -31.82 -9.07
N SER A 158 -25.92 -30.50 -9.21
CA SER A 158 -26.73 -29.52 -8.48
C SER A 158 -27.52 -28.64 -9.45
N LYS A 159 -28.51 -29.24 -10.14
CA LYS A 159 -29.47 -28.51 -10.99
C LYS A 159 -30.60 -27.90 -10.17
N THR A 160 -30.37 -26.77 -9.54
CA THR A 160 -31.46 -25.87 -9.15
C THR A 160 -31.04 -24.44 -9.45
N PHE A 161 -31.44 -23.93 -10.61
CA PHE A 161 -31.71 -22.50 -10.74
C PHE A 161 -33.15 -22.33 -10.25
N ASP A 162 -33.33 -21.64 -9.13
CA ASP A 162 -34.66 -21.21 -8.71
C ASP A 162 -35.12 -20.15 -9.72
N GLU A 163 -36.08 -20.50 -10.58
CA GLU A 163 -36.82 -19.57 -11.42
C GLU A 163 -38.07 -19.08 -10.66
N ALA A 164 -38.29 -17.77 -10.67
CA ALA A 164 -39.58 -17.13 -10.42
C ALA A 164 -40.35 -17.01 -11.74
#